data_AF-A0A9D6DGK2-F1
#
_entry.id   AF-A0A9D6DGK2-F1
#
_cell.length_a   1.000
_cell.length_b   1.000
_cell.length_c   1.000
_cell.angle_alpha   90.00
_cell.angle_beta   90.00
_cell.angle_gamma   90.00
#
_symmetry.space_group_name_H-M   'P 1'
#
loop_
_entity.id
_entity.type
_entity.pdbx_description
1 polymer ?
#
loop_
_entity_poly.entity_id
_entity_poly.type
_entity_poly.pdbx_seq_one_letter_code
_entity_poly.pdbx_strand_id
1 'polypeptide(L)'
;GEYLDAIEKTFPHVVPDPVIPGADEYQRKLSFEITEALANRTSPKDALESAFAEWEKVTERRGRDKQKAAWGEKMAEMKSLGIEYRPDWAAKAR
;
A
#
# COMPACT_ATOMS: atom_id res chain seq x y z
N GLY A 1 -10.67 14.15 19.20
CA GLY A 1 -11.35 12.99 19.81
C GLY A 1 -10.69 11.77 19.23
N GLU A 2 -10.27 10.79 20.05
CA GLU A 2 -9.19 9.85 19.71
C GLU A 2 -9.25 9.25 18.30
N TYR A 3 -10.46 8.93 17.80
CA TYR A 3 -10.66 8.43 16.44
C TYR A 3 -10.26 9.43 15.33
N LEU A 4 -10.72 10.69 15.40
CA LEU A 4 -10.39 11.72 14.41
C LEU A 4 -8.91 12.13 14.52
N ASP A 5 -8.36 12.15 15.74
CA ASP A 5 -6.96 12.50 15.98
C ASP A 5 -6.01 11.43 15.40
N ALA A 6 -6.41 10.14 15.42
CA ALA A 6 -5.68 9.06 14.77
C ALA A 6 -5.75 9.14 13.24
N ILE A 7 -6.91 9.48 12.67
CA ILE A 7 -7.06 9.68 11.22
C ILE A 7 -6.18 10.85 10.75
N GLU A 8 -6.20 11.99 11.44
CA GLU A 8 -5.44 13.17 11.05
C GLU A 8 -3.92 12.92 11.12
N LYS A 9 -3.45 12.18 12.13
CA LYS A 9 -2.05 11.76 12.24
C LYS A 9 -1.62 10.77 11.18
N THR A 10 -2.52 9.91 10.71
CA THR A 10 -2.18 8.88 9.72
C THR A 10 -2.31 9.38 8.29
N PHE A 11 -3.17 10.38 8.04
CA PHE A 11 -3.45 10.93 6.72
C PHE A 11 -2.19 11.29 5.89
N PRO A 12 -1.13 11.91 6.46
CA PRO A 12 0.11 12.21 5.72
C PRO A 12 0.93 10.98 5.34
N HIS A 13 0.62 9.83 5.94
CA HIS A 13 1.32 8.55 5.74
C HIS A 13 0.54 7.57 4.85
N VAL A 14 -0.69 7.92 4.45
CA VAL A 14 -1.52 7.05 3.61
C VAL A 14 -1.11 7.24 2.15
N VAL A 15 -0.81 6.12 1.48
CA VAL A 15 -0.67 6.08 0.02
C VAL A 15 -2.01 5.61 -0.54
N PRO A 16 -2.51 6.19 -1.64
CA PRO A 16 -3.73 5.69 -2.28
C PRO A 16 -3.65 4.19 -2.54
N ASP A 17 -4.74 3.48 -2.26
CA ASP A 17 -4.81 2.06 -2.53
C ASP A 17 -4.50 1.77 -4.02
N PRO A 18 -3.82 0.64 -4.34
CA PRO A 18 -3.58 0.28 -5.72
C PRO A 18 -4.90 0.16 -6.47
N VAL A 19 -5.07 0.88 -7.58
CA VAL A 19 -6.27 0.77 -8.44
C VAL A 19 -5.93 -0.08 -9.67
N ILE A 20 -5.29 -1.22 -9.43
CA ILE A 20 -4.84 -2.18 -10.46
C ILE A 20 -5.64 -3.48 -10.39
N PRO A 21 -5.72 -4.25 -11.49
CA PRO A 21 -6.33 -5.57 -11.45
C PRO A 21 -5.74 -6.46 -10.35
N GLY A 22 -6.58 -6.93 -9.43
CA GLY A 22 -6.17 -7.77 -8.29
C GLY A 22 -5.67 -7.01 -7.06
N ALA A 23 -5.86 -5.69 -7.01
CA ALA A 23 -5.53 -4.87 -5.84
C ALA A 23 -6.06 -5.43 -4.51
N ASP A 24 -7.22 -6.08 -4.52
CA ASP A 24 -7.82 -6.74 -3.36
C ASP A 24 -6.93 -7.85 -2.80
N GLU A 25 -6.18 -8.56 -3.64
CA GLU A 25 -5.25 -9.61 -3.19
C GLU A 25 -4.06 -9.02 -2.43
N TYR A 26 -3.51 -7.90 -2.93
CA TYR A 26 -2.44 -7.18 -2.27
C TYR A 26 -2.90 -6.68 -0.90
N GLN A 27 -4.07 -6.02 -0.86
CA GLN A 27 -4.65 -5.43 0.34
C GLN A 27 -5.04 -6.48 1.39
N ARG A 28 -5.66 -7.59 0.98
CA ARG A 28 -6.01 -8.70 1.89
C ARG A 28 -4.79 -9.26 2.60
N LYS A 29 -3.71 -9.52 1.85
CA LYS A 29 -2.48 -10.06 2.45
C LYS A 29 -1.86 -9.07 3.43
N LEU A 30 -1.74 -7.81 3.05
CA LEU A 30 -1.15 -6.80 3.93
C LEU A 30 -1.97 -6.62 5.22
N SER A 31 -3.30 -6.54 5.09
CA SER A 31 -4.21 -6.41 6.23
C SER A 31 -4.10 -7.59 7.20
N PHE A 32 -3.99 -8.81 6.66
CA PHE A 32 -3.77 -10.02 7.45
C PHE A 32 -2.46 -9.94 8.23
N GLU A 33 -1.35 -9.65 7.57
CA GLU A 33 -0.03 -9.60 8.21
C GLU A 33 0.09 -8.47 9.25
N ILE A 34 -0.51 -7.31 9.00
CA ILE A 34 -0.59 -6.23 10.00
C ILE A 34 -1.39 -6.69 11.22
N THR A 35 -2.50 -7.40 11.02
CA THR A 35 -3.31 -7.93 12.13
C THR A 35 -2.53 -8.93 12.97
N GLU A 36 -1.76 -9.81 12.33
CA GLU A 36 -0.88 -10.76 13.04
C GLU A 36 0.22 -10.06 13.84
N ALA A 37 0.81 -8.99 13.29
CA ALA A 37 1.81 -8.18 14.00
C ALA A 37 1.20 -7.44 15.20
N LEU A 38 0.01 -6.84 15.05
CA LEU A 38 -0.72 -6.18 16.13
C LEU A 38 -1.14 -7.17 17.24
N ALA A 39 -1.38 -8.43 16.88
CA ALA A 39 -1.65 -9.51 17.81
C ALA A 39 -0.37 -10.08 18.47
N ASN A 40 0.82 -9.51 18.20
CA ASN A 40 2.12 -9.99 18.66
C ASN A 40 2.45 -11.44 18.25
N ARG A 41 1.88 -11.94 17.14
CA ARG A 41 2.14 -13.30 16.63
C ARG A 41 3.34 -13.37 15.70
N THR A 42 3.70 -12.23 15.11
CA THR A 42 4.86 -12.07 14.22
C THR A 42 5.48 -10.69 14.46
N SER A 43 6.75 -10.52 14.10
CA SER A 43 7.36 -9.19 14.16
C SER A 43 6.82 -8.30 13.02
N PRO A 44 6.75 -6.97 13.20
CA PRO A 44 6.35 -6.07 12.12
C PRO A 44 7.21 -6.23 10.85
N LYS A 45 8.50 -6.57 11.02
CA LYS A 45 9.40 -6.82 9.90
C LYS A 45 9.00 -8.08 9.14
N ASP A 46 8.84 -9.20 9.84
CA ASP A 46 8.51 -10.49 9.21
C ASP A 46 7.11 -10.47 8.56
N ALA A 47 6.15 -9.76 9.17
CA ALA A 47 4.83 -9.48 8.60
C ALA A 47 4.93 -8.79 7.23
N LEU A 48 5.71 -7.71 7.14
CA LEU A 48 5.87 -6.95 5.90
C LEU A 48 6.64 -7.76 4.84
N GLU A 49 7.64 -8.55 5.24
CA GLU A 49 8.36 -9.46 4.34
C GLU A 49 7.42 -10.56 3.78
N SER A 50 6.55 -11.13 4.62
CA SER A 50 5.53 -12.09 4.21
C SER A 50 4.52 -11.48 3.23
N ALA A 51 4.08 -10.25 3.47
CA ALA A 51 3.21 -9.53 2.55
C ALA A 51 3.89 -9.29 1.19
N PHE A 52 5.14 -8.80 1.21
CA PHE A 52 5.95 -8.58 0.01
C PHE A 52 6.13 -9.86 -0.82
N ALA A 53 6.46 -10.98 -0.18
CA ALA A 53 6.65 -12.25 -0.87
C ALA A 53 5.38 -12.72 -1.60
N GLU A 54 4.20 -12.50 -1.04
CA GLU A 54 2.94 -12.84 -1.70
C GLU A 54 2.58 -11.84 -2.81
N TRP A 55 2.86 -10.56 -2.62
CA TRP A 55 2.67 -9.53 -3.64
C TRP A 55 3.49 -9.83 -4.90
N GLU A 56 4.71 -10.34 -4.74
CA GLU A 56 5.53 -10.78 -5.87
C GLU A 56 4.84 -11.91 -6.64
N LYS A 57 4.24 -12.90 -5.96
CA LYS A 57 3.49 -13.97 -6.64
C LYS A 57 2.25 -13.46 -7.36
N VAL A 58 1.50 -12.55 -6.75
CA VAL A 58 0.32 -11.93 -7.38
C VAL A 58 0.75 -11.16 -8.63
N THR A 59 1.86 -10.42 -8.54
CA THR A 59 2.41 -9.62 -9.64
C THR A 59 2.86 -10.50 -10.80
N GLU A 60 3.58 -11.58 -10.52
CA GLU A 60 4.02 -12.53 -11.54
C GLU A 60 2.84 -13.24 -12.21
N ARG A 61 1.89 -13.77 -11.42
CA ARG A 61 0.70 -14.45 -11.95
C ARG A 61 -0.15 -13.56 -12.85
N ARG A 62 -0.21 -12.25 -12.55
CA ARG A 62 -0.98 -11.26 -13.33
C ARG A 62 -0.18 -10.63 -14.48
N GLY A 63 1.12 -10.89 -14.53
CA GLY A 63 2.06 -10.32 -15.49
C GLY A 63 2.60 -8.98 -15.02
N ARG A 64 3.88 -8.94 -14.66
CA ARG A 64 4.54 -7.76 -14.09
C ARG A 64 4.42 -6.52 -14.97
N ASP A 65 4.63 -6.65 -16.28
CA ASP A 65 4.56 -5.50 -17.19
C ASP A 65 3.13 -4.98 -17.36
N LYS A 66 2.12 -5.87 -17.33
CA LYS A 66 0.71 -5.46 -17.33
C LYS A 66 0.36 -4.68 -16.06
N GLN A 67 0.85 -5.14 -14.90
CA GLN A 67 0.66 -4.45 -13.63
C GLN A 67 1.34 -3.09 -13.62
N LYS A 68 2.58 -2.99 -14.12
CA LYS A 68 3.30 -1.72 -14.27
C LYS A 68 2.55 -0.74 -15.18
N ALA A 69 2.03 -1.22 -16.32
CA ALA A 69 1.27 -0.40 -17.25
C ALA A 69 -0.02 0.12 -16.60
N ALA A 70 -0.81 -0.76 -15.98
CA ALA A 70 -2.04 -0.40 -15.29
C ALA A 70 -1.79 0.61 -14.15
N TRP A 71 -0.72 0.41 -13.37
CA TRP A 71 -0.33 1.36 -12.33
C TRP A 71 0.10 2.71 -12.93
N GLY A 72 0.88 2.69 -14.02
CA GLY A 72 1.29 3.89 -14.73
C GLY A 72 0.12 4.73 -15.25
N GLU A 73 -0.89 4.07 -15.83
CA GLU A 73 -2.14 4.72 -16.27
C GLU A 73 -2.86 5.39 -15.09
N LYS A 74 -2.95 4.71 -13.95
CA LYS A 74 -3.58 5.28 -12.74
C LYS A 74 -2.81 6.44 -12.15
N MET A 75 -1.48 6.38 -12.14
CA MET A 75 -0.65 7.51 -11.72
C MET A 75 -0.83 8.72 -12.65
N ALA A 76 -0.96 8.50 -13.96
CA ALA A 76 -1.23 9.57 -14.92
C ALA A 76 -2.63 10.18 -14.72
N GLU A 77 -3.65 9.35 -14.48
CA GLU A 77 -5.01 9.78 -14.16
C GLU A 77 -5.03 10.64 -12.88
N MET A 78 -4.44 10.15 -11.79
CA MET A 78 -4.31 10.88 -10.53
C MET A 78 -3.62 12.23 -10.73
N LYS A 79 -2.52 12.25 -11.48
CA LYS A 79 -1.81 13.49 -11.80
C LYS A 79 -2.68 14.49 -12.55
N SER A 80 -3.51 14.03 -13.50
CA SER A 80 -4.42 14.91 -14.24
C SER A 80 -5.52 15.52 -13.37
N LEU A 81 -5.87 14.84 -12.27
CA LEU A 81 -6.79 15.32 -11.23
C LEU A 81 -6.10 16.18 -10.16
N GLY A 82 -4.80 16.45 -10.29
CA GLY A 82 -4.02 17.22 -9.31
C GLY A 82 -3.56 16.43 -8.09
N ILE A 83 -3.74 15.10 -8.09
CA ILE A 83 -3.25 14.19 -7.05
C ILE A 83 -1.85 13.74 -7.45
N GLU A 84 -0.83 14.33 -6.84
CA GLU A 84 0.57 14.01 -7.13
C GLU A 84 1.22 13.30 -5.94
N TYR A 85 2.00 12.25 -6.23
CA TYR A 85 2.82 11.62 -5.21
C TYR A 85 3.92 12.59 -4.76
N ARG A 86 3.99 12.84 -3.46
CA ARG A 86 4.88 13.80 -2.82
C ARG A 86 5.90 13.06 -1.95
N PRO A 87 7.03 12.61 -2.52
CA PRO A 87 8.03 11.83 -1.77
C PRO A 87 8.63 12.60 -0.59
N ASP A 88 8.53 13.94 -0.61
CA ASP A 88 8.92 14.82 0.50
C ASP A 88 8.08 14.59 1.78
N TRP A 89 6.90 13.97 1.69
CA TRP A 89 6.09 13.62 2.85
C TRP A 89 6.66 12.44 3.64
N ALA A 90 7.18 11.42 2.94
CA ALA A 90 7.86 10.29 3.59
C ALA A 90 9.17 10.74 4.29
N ALA A 91 9.84 11.76 3.76
CA ALA A 91 11.05 12.32 4.37
C ALA A 91 10.76 13.12 5.66
N LYS A 92 9.56 13.72 5.79
CA LYS A 92 9.12 14.48 6.98
C LYS A 92 8.59 13.62 8.11
N ALA A 93 8.33 12.33 7.85
CA ALA A 93 7.84 11.37 8.85
C ALA A 93 8.96 10.79 9.75
N ARG A 94 10.18 11.35 9.67
CA ARG A 94 11.34 10.96 10.49
C ARG A 94 11.53 11.89 11.68
#